data_AF-A0A1T4SRS5-F1
#
_entry.id   AF-A0A1T4SRS5-F1
#
_cell.length_a   1.000
_cell.length_b   1.000
_cell.length_c   1.000
_cell.angle_alpha   90.00
_cell.angle_beta   90.00
_cell.angle_gamma   90.00
#
_symmetry.space_group_name_H-M   'P 1'
#
loop_
_entity.id
_entity.type
_entity.pdbx_description
1 polymer ?
#
loop_
_entity_poly.entity_id
_entity_poly.type
_entity_poly.pdbx_seq_one_letter_code
_entity_poly.pdbx_strand_id
1 'polypeptide(L)'
;MSPTTQEKEKRKLLMRVRRIRGQLDAVERRIEEEASCSAILQQATACRGALDGFIAEVIEDHILEHLVDPQAKQGDPRTQAAEELVEIIHSYLT
;
A
#
# COMPACT_ATOMS: atom_id res chain seq x y z
N MET A 1 -9.06 10.01 16.79
CA MET A 1 -8.44 10.76 15.67
C MET A 1 -9.42 11.81 15.16
N SER A 2 -8.95 12.96 14.67
CA SER A 2 -9.83 14.04 14.17
C SER A 2 -10.46 13.68 12.82
N PRO A 3 -11.69 14.14 12.51
CA PRO A 3 -12.39 13.84 11.24
C PRO A 3 -11.59 14.16 9.98
N THR A 4 -10.71 15.15 10.07
CA THR A 4 -9.85 15.63 8.98
C THR A 4 -8.72 14.67 8.63
N THR A 5 -8.29 13.80 9.55
CA THR A 5 -7.21 12.83 9.32
C THR A 5 -7.73 11.62 8.54
N GLN A 6 -8.91 11.12 8.88
CA GLN A 6 -9.54 9.98 8.21
C GLN A 6 -9.86 10.27 6.73
N GLU A 7 -10.30 11.49 6.41
CA GLU A 7 -10.53 11.92 5.03
C GLU A 7 -9.22 12.03 4.22
N LYS A 8 -8.09 12.36 4.85
CA LYS A 8 -6.78 12.40 4.19
C LYS A 8 -6.27 11.01 3.84
N GLU A 9 -6.34 10.06 4.76
CA GLU A 9 -5.92 8.66 4.50
C GLU A 9 -6.79 8.01 3.43
N LYS A 10 -8.10 8.20 3.51
CA LYS A 10 -9.03 7.75 2.46
C LYS A 10 -8.63 8.30 1.08
N ARG A 11 -8.31 9.60 0.99
CA ARG A 11 -7.86 10.21 -0.28
C ARG A 11 -6.56 9.62 -0.77
N LYS A 12 -5.60 9.35 0.11
CA LYS A 12 -4.31 8.73 -0.21
C LYS A 12 -4.49 7.33 -0.80
N LEU A 13 -5.28 6.48 -0.15
CA LEU A 13 -5.60 5.13 -0.65
C LEU A 13 -6.32 5.19 -2.02
N LEU A 14 -7.30 6.08 -2.18
CA LEU A 14 -7.99 6.26 -3.47
C LEU A 14 -7.04 6.71 -4.59
N MET A 15 -6.08 7.59 -4.29
CA MET A 15 -5.07 8.01 -5.28
C MET A 15 -4.19 6.83 -5.71
N ARG A 16 -3.77 5.97 -4.77
CA ARG A 16 -3.00 4.76 -5.10
C ARG A 16 -3.78 3.80 -5.99
N VAL A 17 -5.02 3.50 -5.64
CA VAL A 17 -5.89 2.62 -6.46
C VAL A 17 -6.08 3.19 -7.87
N ARG A 18 -6.30 4.50 -8.01
CA ARG A 18 -6.41 5.15 -9.33
C ARG A 18 -5.12 5.04 -10.14
N ARG A 19 -3.95 5.16 -9.50
CA ARG A 19 -2.66 4.98 -10.17
C ARG A 19 -2.46 3.54 -10.64
N ILE A 20 -2.79 2.55 -9.80
CA ILE A 20 -2.72 1.12 -10.16
C ILE A 20 -3.63 0.82 -11.35
N ARG A 21 -4.86 1.37 -11.37
CA ARG A 21 -5.76 1.24 -12.52
C ARG A 21 -5.12 1.77 -13.80
N GLY A 22 -4.55 2.97 -13.77
CA GLY A 22 -3.87 3.52 -14.95
C GLY A 22 -2.66 2.70 -15.42
N GLN A 23 -2.00 1.97 -14.52
CA GLN A 23 -0.96 1.00 -14.88
C GLN A 23 -1.54 -0.25 -15.55
N LEU A 24 -2.66 -0.77 -15.05
CA LEU A 24 -3.38 -1.89 -15.68
C LEU A 24 -3.89 -1.51 -17.07
N ASP A 25 -4.50 -0.33 -17.22
CA ASP A 25 -4.95 0.20 -18.51
C ASP A 25 -3.77 0.36 -19.50
N ALA A 26 -2.55 0.59 -19.00
CA ALA A 26 -1.35 0.65 -19.83
C ALA A 26 -0.86 -0.75 -20.25
N VAL A 27 -0.95 -1.74 -19.36
CA VAL A 27 -0.64 -3.15 -19.68
C VAL A 27 -1.60 -3.67 -20.75
N GLU A 28 -2.90 -3.41 -20.60
CA GLU A 28 -3.93 -3.77 -21.58
C GLU A 28 -3.59 -3.19 -22.97
N ARG A 29 -3.33 -1.89 -23.05
CA ARG A 29 -2.92 -1.23 -24.30
C ARG A 29 -1.67 -1.85 -24.93
N ARG A 30 -0.66 -2.24 -24.14
CA ARG A 30 0.53 -2.91 -24.68
C ARG A 30 0.22 -4.27 -25.29
N ILE A 31 -0.76 -4.99 -24.73
CA ILE A 31 -1.21 -6.27 -25.28
C ILE A 31 -1.94 -6.03 -26.60
N GLU A 32 -2.83 -5.04 -26.67
CA GLU A 32 -3.54 -4.66 -27.89
C GLU A 32 -2.60 -4.18 -29.00
N GLU A 33 -1.52 -3.47 -28.64
CA GLU A 33 -0.47 -3.00 -29.56
C GLU A 33 0.54 -4.09 -29.96
N GLU A 34 0.33 -5.35 -29.54
CA GLU A 34 1.25 -6.47 -29.78
C GLU A 34 2.71 -6.18 -29.34
N ALA A 35 2.87 -5.48 -28.21
CA ALA A 35 4.18 -5.16 -27.67
C ALA A 35 4.98 -6.43 -27.30
N SER A 36 6.30 -6.29 -27.20
CA SER A 36 7.16 -7.42 -26.82
C SER A 36 6.81 -7.96 -25.44
N CYS A 37 6.98 -9.28 -25.25
CA CYS A 37 6.76 -9.93 -23.96
C CYS A 37 7.56 -9.26 -22.82
N SER A 38 8.78 -8.80 -23.10
CA SER A 38 9.61 -8.09 -22.11
C SER A 38 8.98 -6.76 -21.67
N ALA A 39 8.40 -5.98 -22.57
CA ALA A 39 7.74 -4.72 -22.23
C ALA A 39 6.47 -4.94 -21.38
N ILE A 40 5.67 -5.95 -21.74
CA ILE A 40 4.48 -6.35 -20.97
C ILE A 40 4.89 -6.81 -19.57
N LEU A 41 5.90 -7.68 -19.45
CA LEU A 41 6.41 -8.18 -18.17
C LEU A 41 6.95 -7.05 -17.28
N GLN A 42 7.65 -6.06 -17.87
CA GLN A 42 8.15 -4.92 -17.12
C GLN A 42 7.01 -4.09 -16.51
N GLN A 43 5.97 -3.78 -17.29
CA GLN A 43 4.83 -3.03 -16.78
C GLN A 43 3.98 -3.84 -15.79
N ALA A 44 3.76 -5.14 -16.05
CA ALA A 44 3.05 -6.01 -15.12
C ALA A 44 3.77 -6.10 -13.77
N THR A 45 5.10 -6.19 -13.78
CA THR A 45 5.91 -6.21 -12.55
C THR A 45 5.84 -4.87 -11.81
N ALA A 46 5.84 -3.73 -12.53
CA ALA A 46 5.64 -2.42 -11.93
C ALA A 46 4.24 -2.27 -11.31
N CYS A 47 3.21 -2.83 -11.95
CA CYS A 47 1.85 -2.87 -11.40
C CYS A 47 1.77 -3.76 -10.14
N ARG A 48 2.45 -4.91 -10.15
CA ARG A 48 2.55 -5.78 -8.97
C ARG A 48 3.17 -5.05 -7.79
N GLY A 49 4.32 -4.41 -7.98
CA GLY A 49 4.96 -3.65 -6.89
C GLY A 49 4.11 -2.49 -6.37
N ALA A 50 3.34 -1.81 -7.24
CA ALA A 50 2.40 -0.79 -6.81
C ALA A 50 1.23 -1.36 -5.98
N LEU A 51 0.77 -2.57 -6.32
CA LEU A 51 -0.25 -3.29 -5.55
C LEU A 51 0.32 -3.79 -4.21
N ASP A 52 1.52 -4.36 -4.21
CA ASP A 52 2.19 -4.84 -2.99
C ASP A 52 2.36 -3.67 -1.99
N GLY A 53 2.83 -2.50 -2.45
CA GLY A 53 2.92 -1.31 -1.60
C GLY A 53 1.57 -0.71 -1.18
N PHE A 54 0.49 -0.94 -1.94
CA PHE A 54 -0.86 -0.57 -1.49
C PHE A 54 -1.34 -1.52 -0.38
N ILE A 55 -1.09 -2.82 -0.50
CA ILE A 55 -1.44 -3.81 0.51
C ILE A 55 -0.68 -3.51 1.81
N ALA A 56 0.62 -3.21 1.74
CA ALA A 56 1.44 -2.85 2.90
C ALA A 56 0.83 -1.67 3.68
N GLU A 57 0.43 -0.60 2.97
CA GLU A 57 -0.17 0.59 3.58
C GLU A 57 -1.51 0.29 4.26
N VAL A 58 -2.36 -0.53 3.65
CA VAL A 58 -3.65 -0.91 4.25
C VAL A 58 -3.46 -1.76 5.52
N ILE A 59 -2.46 -2.65 5.53
CA ILE A 59 -2.16 -3.46 6.72
C ILE A 59 -1.57 -2.57 7.82
N GLU A 60 -0.66 -1.66 7.48
CA GLU A 60 -0.11 -0.67 8.43
C GLU A 60 -1.23 0.15 9.08
N ASP A 61 -2.15 0.70 8.29
CA ASP A 61 -3.30 1.45 8.80
C ASP A 61 -4.16 0.59 9.76
N HIS A 62 -4.43 -0.67 9.39
CA HIS A 62 -5.18 -1.60 10.25
C HIS A 62 -4.46 -1.89 11.57
N ILE A 63 -3.14 -2.05 11.54
CA ILE A 63 -2.33 -2.27 12.75
C ILE A 63 -2.41 -1.04 13.65
N LEU A 64 -2.16 0.15 13.11
CA LEU A 64 -2.17 1.38 13.88
C LEU A 64 -3.54 1.71 14.46
N GLU A 65 -4.63 1.38 13.75
CA GLU A 65 -6.00 1.64 14.22
C GLU A 65 -6.46 0.66 15.31
N HIS A 66 -6.03 -0.61 15.28
CA HIS A 66 -6.58 -1.65 16.17
C HIS A 66 -5.60 -2.19 17.21
N LEU A 67 -4.29 -2.05 17.00
CA LEU A 67 -3.28 -2.59 17.90
C LEU A 67 -2.63 -1.52 18.78
N VAL A 68 -2.66 -0.25 18.38
CA VAL A 68 -2.07 0.86 19.13
C VAL A 68 -3.17 1.60 19.89
N ASP A 69 -3.07 1.65 21.22
CA ASP A 69 -3.94 2.49 22.05
C ASP A 69 -3.40 3.93 22.05
N PRO A 70 -4.19 4.94 21.63
CA PRO A 70 -3.78 6.35 21.66
C PRO A 70 -3.44 6.88 23.06
N GLN A 71 -3.89 6.20 24.12
CA GLN A 71 -3.62 6.54 25.52
C GLN A 71 -2.46 5.74 26.12
N ALA A 72 -1.81 4.87 25.32
CA ALA A 72 -0.68 4.06 25.77
C ALA A 72 0.47 4.96 26.26
N LYS A 73 1.20 4.46 27.27
CA LYS A 73 2.39 5.16 27.76
C LYS A 73 3.52 5.06 26.74
N GLN A 74 4.43 6.02 26.79
CA GLN A 74 5.66 5.95 25.99
C GLN A 74 6.44 4.67 26.35
N GLY A 75 6.82 3.90 25.34
CA GLY A 75 7.49 2.61 25.52
C GLY A 75 6.54 1.43 25.80
N ASP A 76 5.25 1.56 25.50
CA ASP A 76 4.31 0.44 25.61
C ASP A 76 4.76 -0.73 24.70
N PRO A 77 4.91 -1.95 25.26
CA PRO A 77 5.38 -3.11 24.49
C PRO A 77 4.48 -3.45 23.28
N ARG A 78 3.18 -3.16 23.35
CA ARG A 78 2.25 -3.43 22.26
C ARG A 78 2.44 -2.46 21.10
N THR A 79 2.72 -1.19 21.40
CA THR A 79 3.08 -0.19 20.38
C THR A 79 4.39 -0.57 19.68
N GLN A 80 5.41 -1.00 20.44
CA GLN A 80 6.68 -1.46 19.86
C GLN A 80 6.49 -2.68 18.96
N ALA A 81 5.71 -3.68 19.40
CA ALA A 81 5.41 -4.86 18.59
C ALA A 81 4.62 -4.51 17.32
N ALA A 82 3.73 -3.51 17.38
CA ALA A 82 2.99 -3.02 16.22
C ALA A 82 3.94 -2.35 15.20
N GLU A 83 4.87 -1.52 15.66
CA GLU A 83 5.90 -0.88 14.82
C GLU A 83 6.80 -1.93 14.16
N GLU A 84 7.28 -2.93 14.91
CA GLU A 84 8.08 -4.04 14.38
C GLU A 84 7.31 -4.83 13.30
N LEU A 85 6.03 -5.11 13.53
CA LEU A 85 5.20 -5.80 12.54
C LEU A 85 5.05 -4.99 11.25
N VAL A 86 4.90 -3.67 11.35
CA VAL A 86 4.86 -2.77 10.19
C VAL A 86 6.16 -2.85 9.40
N GLU A 87 7.32 -2.80 10.07
CA GLU A 87 8.63 -2.93 9.41
C GLU A 87 8.77 -4.28 8.69
N ILE A 88 8.33 -5.37 9.32
CA ILE A 88 8.32 -6.70 8.70
C ILE A 88 7.47 -6.69 7.44
N ILE A 89 6.24 -6.15 7.49
CA ILE A 89 5.35 -6.10 6.33
C ILE A 89 5.98 -5.35 5.16
N HIS A 90 6.60 -4.20 5.41
CA HIS A 90 7.31 -3.44 4.37
C HIS A 90 8.46 -4.26 3.78
N SER A 91 9.20 -5.03 4.56
CA SER A 91 10.31 -5.86 4.02
C SER A 91 9.88 -6.97 3.04
N TYR A 92 8.61 -7.40 3.08
CA TYR A 92 8.08 -8.44 2.18
C TYR A 92 7.26 -7.89 1.02
N LEU A 93 6.70 -6.68 1.15
CA LEU A 93 5.77 -6.08 0.18
C LEU A 93 6.31 -4.82 -0.50
N THR A 94 7.47 -4.29 -0.11
CA THR A 94 8.10 -3.09 -0.69
C THR A 94 9.60 -3.24 -0.83
#